data_AF-A0A6V7K2C0-F1
#
_entry.id   AF-A0A6V7K2C0-F1
#
_cell.length_a   1.000
_cell.length_b   1.000
_cell.length_c   1.000
_cell.angle_alpha   90.00
_cell.angle_beta   90.00
_cell.angle_gamma   90.00
#
_symmetry.space_group_name_H-M   'P 1'
#
loop_
_entity.id
_entity.type
_entity.pdbx_description
1 polymer ?
#
loop_
_entity_poly.entity_id
_entity_poly.type
_entity_poly.pdbx_seq_one_letter_code
_entity_poly.pdbx_strand_id
1 'polypeptide(L)'
;SSGWIWEKNDTFSGFLGDILLELSHAMNFTVSTLIKDNIYGSYDARYSNWTGVIGKIRDNQADMGASEFSMTRHRLDAVDFTLPIAIGQCGLFIRKPDS
;
A
#
# COMPACT_ATOMS: atom_id res chain seq x y z
N SER A 1 -2.20 -8.71 -5.73
CA SER A 1 -3.31 -7.74 -5.55
C SER A 1 -3.67 -7.67 -4.07
N SER A 2 -3.71 -6.47 -3.49
CA SER A 2 -4.19 -6.27 -2.12
C SER A 2 -5.70 -6.45 -2.06
N GLY A 3 -6.22 -7.09 -1.01
CA GLY A 3 -7.67 -7.24 -0.81
C GLY A 3 -8.40 -5.94 -0.45
N TRP A 4 -7.66 -4.85 -0.22
CA TRP A 4 -8.18 -3.60 0.36
C TRP A 4 -8.46 -2.47 -0.63
N ILE A 5 -8.01 -2.62 -1.88
CA ILE A 5 -8.29 -1.71 -2.98
C ILE A 5 -8.44 -2.49 -4.27
N TRP A 6 -9.50 -2.18 -5.01
CA TRP A 6 -9.74 -2.70 -6.34
C TRP A 6 -10.36 -1.62 -7.21
N GLU A 7 -10.40 -1.89 -8.52
CA GLU A 7 -10.94 -0.99 -9.52
C GLU A 7 -12.35 -1.47 -9.89
N LYS A 8 -13.29 -0.52 -9.99
CA LYS A 8 -14.68 -0.79 -10.39
C LYS A 8 -15.21 0.42 -11.15
N ASN A 9 -15.71 0.24 -12.37
CA ASN A 9 -16.26 1.32 -13.20
C ASN A 9 -15.31 2.53 -13.32
N ASP A 10 -14.03 2.28 -13.63
CA ASP A 10 -13.00 3.31 -13.77
C ASP A 10 -12.75 4.16 -12.51
N THR A 11 -13.20 3.70 -11.33
CA THR A 11 -12.91 4.31 -10.04
C THR A 11 -12.33 3.30 -9.05
N PHE A 12 -11.80 3.82 -7.95
CA PHE A 12 -11.31 3.02 -6.82
C PHE A 12 -12.48 2.56 -5.96
N SER A 13 -12.32 1.38 -5.39
CA SER A 13 -13.29 0.81 -4.46
C SER A 13 -12.56 -0.04 -3.42
N GLY A 14 -13.26 -0.26 -2.30
CA GLY A 14 -12.71 -0.93 -1.14
C GLY A 14 -12.14 0.07 -0.15
N PHE A 15 -11.80 -0.42 1.05
CA PHE A 15 -11.41 0.43 2.18
C PHE A 15 -10.35 1.48 1.85
N LEU A 16 -9.25 1.08 1.18
CA LEU A 16 -8.20 2.02 0.79
C LEU A 16 -8.58 2.86 -0.43
N GLY A 17 -9.45 2.36 -1.31
CA GLY A 17 -9.98 3.11 -2.45
C GLY A 17 -10.86 4.28 -2.00
N ASP A 18 -11.76 4.03 -1.05
CA ASP A 18 -12.65 5.04 -0.50
C ASP A 18 -11.84 6.12 0.24
N ILE A 19 -10.83 5.73 1.03
CA ILE A 19 -9.91 6.68 1.67
C ILE A 19 -9.15 7.53 0.63
N LEU A 20 -8.66 6.91 -0.45
CA LEU A 20 -7.93 7.62 -1.50
C LEU A 20 -8.83 8.66 -2.19
N LEU A 21 -10.10 8.33 -2.43
CA LEU A 21 -11.08 9.25 -2.99
C LEU A 21 -11.34 10.43 -2.06
N GLU A 22 -11.60 10.19 -0.77
CA GLU A 22 -11.80 11.25 0.23
C GLU A 22 -10.57 12.17 0.34
N LEU A 23 -9.36 11.60 0.34
CA LEU A 23 -8.12 12.37 0.32
C LEU A 23 -8.00 13.22 -0.94
N SER A 24 -8.36 12.68 -2.10
CA SER A 24 -8.31 13.40 -3.38
C SER A 24 -9.22 14.61 -3.41
N HIS A 25 -10.42 14.48 -2.83
CA HIS A 25 -11.36 15.58 -2.67
C HIS A 25 -10.88 16.61 -1.66
N ALA A 26 -10.42 16.17 -0.48
CA ALA A 26 -10.00 17.08 0.59
C ALA A 26 -8.73 17.87 0.24
N MET A 27 -7.81 17.27 -0.51
CA MET A 27 -6.52 17.87 -0.87
C MET A 27 -6.46 18.37 -2.32
N ASN A 28 -7.56 18.24 -3.07
CA ASN A 28 -7.71 18.70 -4.45
C ASN A 28 -6.62 18.16 -5.41
N PHE A 29 -6.41 16.84 -5.39
CA PHE A 29 -5.57 16.14 -6.37
C PHE A 29 -6.37 15.13 -7.19
N THR A 30 -5.81 14.65 -8.30
CA THR A 30 -6.40 13.59 -9.13
C THR A 30 -5.44 12.42 -9.27
N VAL A 31 -5.97 11.22 -9.48
CA VAL A 31 -5.17 10.03 -9.76
C VAL A 31 -5.18 9.79 -11.26
N SER A 32 -4.05 10.02 -11.93
CA SER A 32 -3.95 9.97 -13.39
C SER A 32 -3.48 8.61 -13.93
N THR A 33 -2.71 7.86 -13.16
CA THR A 33 -2.10 6.60 -13.60
C THR A 33 -2.10 5.57 -12.47
N LEU A 34 -2.42 4.32 -12.81
CA LEU A 34 -2.39 3.20 -11.89
C LEU A 34 -1.29 2.22 -12.22
N ILE A 35 -0.42 1.99 -11.24
CA ILE A 35 0.66 1.03 -11.35
C ILE A 35 0.37 -0.11 -10.37
N LYS A 36 -0.04 -1.26 -10.91
CA LYS A 36 -0.24 -2.48 -10.13
C LYS A 36 1.11 -3.17 -9.96
N ASP A 37 1.50 -3.42 -8.72
CA ASP A 37 2.67 -4.23 -8.38
C ASP A 37 2.28 -5.28 -7.33
N ASN A 38 2.90 -6.46 -7.42
CA ASN A 38 2.68 -7.56 -6.49
C ASN A 38 3.78 -7.65 -5.43
N ILE A 39 4.85 -6.86 -5.56
CA ILE A 39 5.90 -6.77 -4.55
C ILE A 39 5.93 -5.37 -3.93
N TYR A 40 5.95 -5.33 -2.60
CA TYR A 40 6.01 -4.06 -1.91
C TYR A 40 7.35 -3.35 -2.04
N GLY A 41 8.43 -4.12 -2.07
CA GLY A 41 9.78 -3.63 -2.14
C GLY A 41 10.66 -4.07 -0.97
N SER A 42 11.90 -4.35 -1.32
CA SER A 42 13.03 -4.63 -0.44
C SER A 42 14.28 -3.94 -0.98
N TYR A 43 15.21 -3.63 -0.10
CA TYR A 43 16.52 -3.11 -0.49
C TYR A 43 17.36 -4.22 -1.14
N ASP A 44 17.84 -4.00 -2.37
CA ASP A 44 18.86 -4.84 -3.00
C ASP A 44 20.23 -4.18 -2.82
N ALA A 45 21.04 -4.76 -1.94
CA ALA A 45 22.38 -4.27 -1.63
C ALA A 45 23.35 -4.37 -2.82
N ARG A 46 23.12 -5.27 -3.78
CA ARG A 46 24.01 -5.43 -4.96
C ARG A 46 23.93 -4.23 -5.88
N TYR A 47 22.72 -3.70 -6.05
CA TYR A 47 22.46 -2.54 -6.92
C TYR A 47 22.26 -1.25 -6.12
N SER A 48 22.35 -1.32 -4.78
CA SER A 48 22.11 -0.22 -3.86
C SER A 48 20.78 0.50 -4.10
N ASN A 49 19.73 -0.25 -4.44
CA ASN A 49 18.42 0.29 -4.80
C ASN A 49 17.27 -0.40 -4.06
N TRP A 50 16.08 0.16 -4.18
CA TRP A 50 14.85 -0.46 -3.69
C TRP A 50 14.05 -1.04 -4.84
N THR A 51 13.40 -2.17 -4.60
CA THR A 51 12.52 -2.83 -5.58
C THR A 51 11.05 -2.50 -5.33
N GLY A 52 10.17 -2.94 -6.23
CA GLY A 52 8.71 -2.90 -6.06
C GLY A 52 8.14 -1.50 -5.89
N VAL A 53 7.05 -1.40 -5.12
CA VAL A 53 6.36 -0.12 -4.84
C VAL A 53 7.29 0.92 -4.21
N ILE A 54 8.11 0.55 -3.21
CA ILE A 54 9.09 1.48 -2.62
C ILE A 54 10.06 2.02 -3.68
N GLY A 55 10.62 1.14 -4.52
CA GLY A 55 11.53 1.54 -5.58
C GLY A 55 10.90 2.56 -6.53
N LYS A 56 9.67 2.27 -6.98
CA LYS A 56 8.91 3.18 -7.87
C LYS A 56 8.68 4.55 -7.26
N ILE A 57 8.38 4.64 -5.96
CA ILE A 57 8.22 5.92 -5.28
C ILE A 57 9.56 6.67 -5.22
N ARG A 58 10.65 6.00 -4.81
CA ARG A 58 11.98 6.62 -4.72
C ARG A 58 12.54 7.07 -6.07
N ASP A 59 12.21 6.33 -7.13
CA ASP A 59 12.66 6.63 -8.49
C ASP A 59 11.71 7.59 -9.23
N ASN A 60 10.75 8.22 -8.52
CA ASN A 60 9.74 9.16 -9.06
C ASN A 60 8.88 8.57 -10.20
N GLN A 61 8.64 7.26 -10.17
CA GLN A 61 7.73 6.57 -11.10
C GLN A 61 6.30 6.51 -10.54
N ALA A 62 6.10 6.80 -9.26
CA ALA A 62 4.81 6.89 -8.60
C ALA A 62 4.87 7.90 -7.44
N ASP A 63 3.79 8.65 -7.21
CA ASP A 63 3.75 9.65 -6.13
C ASP A 63 3.34 9.07 -4.78
N MET A 64 2.57 7.98 -4.78
CA MET A 64 2.05 7.34 -3.57
C MET A 64 1.81 5.83 -3.75
N GLY A 65 1.83 5.10 -2.63
CA GLY A 65 1.47 3.68 -2.57
C GLY A 65 0.26 3.46 -1.65
N ALA A 66 -0.75 2.73 -2.13
CA ALA A 66 -1.92 2.34 -1.35
C ALA A 66 -2.02 0.81 -1.30
N SER A 67 -1.73 0.22 -0.12
CA SER A 67 -1.83 -1.22 0.10
C SER A 67 -1.80 -1.56 1.60
N GLU A 68 -2.02 -2.84 1.95
CA GLU A 68 -1.79 -3.38 3.29
C GLU A 68 -0.29 -3.47 3.60
N PHE A 69 0.31 -2.31 3.88
CA PHE A 69 1.76 -2.19 3.92
C PHE A 69 2.29 -2.02 5.35
N SER A 70 3.05 -3.01 5.83
CA SER A 70 3.65 -2.95 7.16
C SER A 70 4.73 -1.86 7.25
N MET A 71 4.58 -0.95 8.20
CA MET A 71 5.58 0.04 8.61
C MET A 71 6.70 -0.65 9.39
N THR A 72 7.78 -1.02 8.70
CA THR A 72 8.99 -1.55 9.35
C THR A 72 10.08 -0.48 9.35
N ARG A 73 11.04 -0.59 10.28
CA ARG A 73 12.16 0.38 10.38
C ARG A 73 12.87 0.59 9.05
N HIS A 74 13.22 -0.50 8.34
CA HIS A 74 13.94 -0.39 7.07
C HIS A 74 13.14 0.34 5.98
N ARG A 75 11.82 0.28 6.02
CA ARG A 75 10.96 0.96 5.05
C ARG A 75 10.78 2.43 5.37
N LEU A 76 10.78 2.79 6.66
CA LEU A 76 10.77 4.18 7.12
C LEU A 76 12.04 4.94 6.69
N ASP A 77 13.15 4.24 6.49
CA ASP A 77 14.38 4.84 5.93
C ASP A 77 14.26 5.14 4.41
N ALA A 78 13.22 4.63 3.75
CA ALA A 78 13.09 4.64 2.29
C ALA A 78 11.93 5.49 1.77
N VAL A 79 10.84 5.57 2.52
CA VAL A 79 9.63 6.35 2.22
C VAL A 79 8.98 6.86 3.50
N ASP A 80 8.30 7.99 3.41
CA ASP A 80 7.46 8.50 4.49
C ASP A 80 6.10 7.79 4.49
N PHE A 81 5.57 7.55 5.69
CA PHE A 81 4.24 6.98 5.89
C PHE A 81 3.30 8.02 6.50
N THR A 82 2.01 7.88 6.21
CA THR A 82 0.97 8.56 6.98
C THR A 82 0.91 8.02 8.41
N LEU A 83 0.09 8.66 9.25
CA LEU A 83 -0.33 8.01 10.48
C LEU A 83 -1.01 6.66 10.18
N PRO A 84 -0.87 5.64 11.05
CA PRO A 84 -1.52 4.35 10.86
C PRO A 84 -3.04 4.51 10.75
N ILE A 85 -3.62 4.09 9.62
CA ILE A 85 -5.07 4.12 9.37
C ILE A 85 -5.78 2.81 9.77
N ALA A 86 -5.03 1.72 9.89
CA ALA A 86 -5.52 0.41 10.32
C ALA A 86 -4.41 -0.39 11.01
N ILE A 87 -4.79 -1.27 11.94
CA ILE A 87 -3.88 -2.17 12.65
C ILE A 87 -4.40 -3.60 12.48
N GLY A 88 -3.59 -4.46 11.86
CA GLY A 88 -3.89 -5.88 11.78
C GLY A 88 -3.54 -6.60 13.09
N GLN A 89 -4.40 -7.50 13.55
CA GLN A 89 -4.09 -8.41 14.65
C GLN A 89 -3.48 -9.70 14.10
N CYS A 90 -2.36 -10.13 14.67
CA CYS A 90 -1.80 -11.46 14.43
C CYS A 90 -2.40 -12.43 15.45
N GLY A 91 -2.97 -13.54 14.99
CA GLY A 91 -3.60 -14.54 15.85
C GLY A 91 -3.39 -15.96 15.33
N LEU A 92 -3.33 -16.93 16.24
CA LEU A 92 -3.36 -18.35 15.92
C LEU A 92 -4.80 -18.84 16.02
N PHE A 93 -5.32 -19.42 14.94
CA PHE A 93 -6.68 -19.93 14.88
C PHE A 93 -6.67 -21.45 14.74
N ILE A 94 -7.50 -22.15 15.52
CA ILE A 94 -7.72 -23.60 15.40
C ILE A 94 -9.18 -23.86 15.04
N ARG A 95 -9.46 -25.03 14.45
CA ARG A 95 -10.83 -25.46 14.11
C ARG A 95 -11.70 -25.45 15.38
N LYS A 96 -12.93 -24.93 15.28
CA LYS A 96 -13.93 -25.02 16.34
C LYS A 96 -14.23 -26.51 16.62
N PRO A 97 -14.19 -26.99 17.88
CA PRO A 97 -14.57 -28.36 18.19
C PRO A 97 -16.01 -28.62 17.76
N ASP A 98 -16.29 -29.80 17.23
CA ASP A 98 -17.66 -30.28 17.04
C ASP A 98 -18.27 -30.49 18.43
N SER A 99 -19.49 -29.99 18.67
CA SER A 99 -20.21 -30.13 19.94
C SER A 99 -20.56 -31.59 20.25
#